data_AF-A0A150Q2S7-F1
#
_entry.id   AF-A0A150Q2S7-F1
#
_cell.length_a   1.000
_cell.length_b   1.000
_cell.length_c   1.000
_cell.angle_alpha   90.00
_cell.angle_beta   90.00
_cell.angle_gamma   90.00
#
_symmetry.space_group_name_H-M   'P 1'
#
loop_
_entity.id
_entity.type
_entity.pdbx_description
1 polymer ?
#
loop_
_entity_poly.entity_id
_entity_poly.type
_entity_poly.pdbx_seq_one_letter_code
_entity_poly.pdbx_strand_id
1 'polypeptide(L)'
;MRPDATLPLLAALALAVACAPSGPGNAAPAGKAAAPPPGSPAPAAGAPPAPGGPVPTSSAAATAAPAASARGAQVDAPSPAAPEPAPSITADEAEAILFPEDAAAHQAGIDACRPGHAGAAGTPSPEHERVRCLLALRYQGDAQAAASATALFDGNGSVAGLEREHLMDGGYRGTLHLVPELPVRAERRHLEWTAAAMADVDALVADLAAAASSPVRYRHRALALRYFRSVRARTPSAYATGWTVAYNLAGSLHRSADAVRETLFHEIFHLNDSAHGAWSQAALAPIYDRIVARCGTRISCLTPYAPNETLVKGGTYYAFQPGNGVGEYAAELAIRYYREQRAALRGERLGEAPFKCGPPENARALSLLAAEFFGGADRVAPCHDGAPSAPRPRPGAAR
;
A
#
# COMPACT_ATOMS: atom_id res chain seq x y z
N MET A 1 20.33 -28.09 -38.54
CA MET A 1 19.74 -27.08 -39.44
C MET A 1 18.24 -27.04 -39.23
N ARG A 2 17.67 -25.83 -39.13
CA ARG A 2 16.30 -25.43 -38.70
C ARG A 2 16.18 -25.03 -37.22
N PRO A 3 15.40 -23.98 -36.92
CA PRO A 3 16.00 -22.69 -36.54
C PRO A 3 15.49 -22.11 -35.22
N ASP A 4 16.20 -21.07 -34.79
CA ASP A 4 15.93 -20.19 -33.66
C ASP A 4 14.52 -19.58 -33.67
N ALA A 5 13.87 -19.61 -32.51
CA ALA A 5 12.68 -18.83 -32.20
C ALA A 5 13.02 -17.83 -31.10
N THR A 6 13.38 -16.61 -31.52
CA THR A 6 13.49 -15.43 -30.66
C THR A 6 12.08 -14.91 -30.36
N LEU A 7 11.67 -14.99 -29.09
CA LEU A 7 10.49 -14.30 -28.58
C LEU A 7 10.87 -12.87 -28.17
N PRO A 8 10.05 -11.84 -28.49
CA PRO A 8 10.33 -10.47 -28.10
C PRO A 8 9.95 -10.24 -26.63
N LEU A 9 10.91 -9.73 -25.87
CA LEU A 9 10.74 -9.24 -24.50
C LEU A 9 9.93 -7.93 -24.54
N LEU A 10 8.63 -7.99 -24.21
CA LEU A 10 7.82 -6.80 -23.95
C LEU A 10 8.22 -6.23 -22.58
N ALA A 11 8.93 -5.09 -22.59
CA ALA A 11 9.22 -4.32 -21.39
C ALA A 11 7.93 -3.65 -20.89
N ALA A 12 7.31 -4.18 -19.85
CA ALA A 12 6.31 -3.47 -19.07
C ALA A 12 7.04 -2.44 -18.18
N LEU A 13 6.82 -1.15 -18.44
CA LEU A 13 7.22 -0.07 -17.53
C LEU A 13 6.36 -0.16 -16.26
N ALA A 14 6.89 -0.79 -15.21
CA ALA A 14 6.30 -0.71 -13.88
C ALA A 14 6.75 0.60 -13.22
N LEU A 15 5.83 1.58 -13.12
CA LEU A 15 6.02 2.75 -12.27
C LEU A 15 6.01 2.30 -10.81
N ALA A 16 7.15 2.38 -10.13
CA ALA A 16 7.20 2.28 -8.69
C ALA A 16 6.52 3.51 -8.08
N VAL A 17 5.40 3.31 -7.39
CA VAL A 17 4.74 4.38 -6.63
C VAL A 17 5.46 4.46 -5.28
N ALA A 18 6.35 5.44 -5.15
CA ALA A 18 6.84 5.85 -3.84
C ALA A 18 5.67 6.52 -3.11
N CYS A 19 5.35 6.11 -1.88
CA CYS A 19 4.48 6.88 -0.99
C CYS A 19 5.20 8.18 -0.57
N ALA A 20 5.22 9.15 -1.47
CA ALA A 20 5.69 10.50 -1.28
C ALA A 20 4.81 11.45 -2.13
N PRO A 21 4.21 12.47 -1.51
CA PRO A 21 3.23 13.26 -2.21
C PRO A 21 3.76 14.21 -3.27
N SER A 22 3.25 14.12 -4.49
CA SER A 22 3.69 14.94 -5.62
C SER A 22 2.92 16.25 -5.75
N GLY A 23 3.47 17.37 -5.26
CA GLY A 23 2.93 18.71 -5.49
C GLY A 23 3.67 19.47 -6.61
N PRO A 24 2.98 20.27 -7.46
CA PRO A 24 3.64 21.16 -8.41
C PRO A 24 4.30 22.33 -7.65
N GLY A 25 5.57 22.59 -7.97
CA GLY A 25 6.37 23.63 -7.34
C GLY A 25 5.86 25.03 -7.64
N ASN A 26 5.48 25.76 -6.59
CA ASN A 26 5.45 27.22 -6.62
C ASN A 26 6.75 27.73 -5.98
N ALA A 27 7.43 28.62 -6.70
CA ALA A 27 8.68 29.26 -6.31
C ALA A 27 8.55 29.95 -4.94
N ALA A 28 9.45 29.61 -4.01
CA ALA A 28 9.64 30.36 -2.77
C ALA A 28 10.51 31.60 -3.04
N PRO A 29 10.23 32.76 -2.41
CA PRO A 29 11.06 33.95 -2.55
C PRO A 29 12.34 33.81 -1.69
N ALA A 30 13.45 34.24 -2.26
CA ALA A 30 14.78 34.26 -1.65
C ALA A 30 14.82 35.17 -0.42
N GLY A 31 15.36 34.64 0.68
CA GLY A 31 15.73 35.41 1.87
C GLY A 31 17.14 35.98 1.74
N LYS A 32 17.22 37.30 1.91
CA LYS A 32 18.29 38.11 2.53
C LYS A 32 19.75 37.77 2.23
N ALA A 33 20.38 38.61 1.41
CA ALA A 33 21.78 39.01 1.58
C ALA A 33 22.01 40.46 1.13
N ALA A 34 22.71 41.21 2.00
CA ALA A 34 23.51 42.44 1.85
C ALA A 34 23.12 43.56 0.85
N ALA A 35 23.10 44.79 1.39
CA ALA A 35 22.82 46.06 0.69
C ALA A 35 24.00 46.59 -0.16
N PRO A 36 23.73 47.19 -1.33
CA PRO A 36 24.57 48.19 -1.99
C PRO A 36 23.97 49.63 -1.88
N PRO A 37 24.77 50.68 -2.16
CA PRO A 37 24.52 52.09 -1.76
C PRO A 37 23.50 52.85 -2.65
N PRO A 38 23.05 54.06 -2.24
CA PRO A 38 21.89 54.73 -2.81
C PRO A 38 22.24 55.62 -4.03
N GLY A 39 21.34 55.65 -5.02
CA GLY A 39 21.40 56.55 -6.17
C GLY A 39 20.18 56.43 -7.09
N SER A 40 19.25 57.37 -6.92
CA SER A 40 18.03 57.80 -7.66
C SER A 40 17.92 57.58 -9.19
N PRO A 41 16.77 57.91 -9.86
CA PRO A 41 15.35 57.88 -9.49
C PRO A 41 14.44 57.14 -10.53
N ALA A 42 13.15 56.98 -10.20
CA ALA A 42 12.08 56.37 -11.02
C ALA A 42 11.68 57.19 -12.28
N PRO A 43 10.88 56.62 -13.22
CA PRO A 43 9.43 56.89 -13.13
C PRO A 43 8.46 55.81 -13.64
N ALA A 44 7.24 55.90 -13.09
CA ALA A 44 5.90 55.83 -13.70
C ALA A 44 5.32 54.57 -14.39
N ALA A 45 4.20 54.13 -13.81
CA ALA A 45 2.87 53.92 -14.41
C ALA A 45 2.64 52.83 -15.47
N GLY A 46 1.67 51.95 -15.17
CA GLY A 46 0.98 51.11 -16.15
C GLY A 46 -0.09 50.24 -15.48
N ALA A 47 -1.36 50.65 -15.63
CA ALA A 47 -2.56 49.98 -15.13
C ALA A 47 -2.89 48.69 -15.91
N PRO A 48 -3.81 47.82 -15.43
CA PRO A 48 -4.05 46.48 -15.96
C PRO A 48 -5.15 46.44 -17.02
N PRO A 49 -5.27 45.36 -17.82
CA PRO A 49 -6.51 45.02 -18.48
C PRO A 49 -7.18 43.79 -17.84
N ALA A 50 -8.48 43.93 -17.59
CA ALA A 50 -9.45 42.84 -17.44
C ALA A 50 -10.25 42.69 -18.77
N PRO A 51 -11.38 41.96 -18.84
CA PRO A 51 -11.47 40.58 -19.30
C PRO A 51 -12.30 40.41 -20.59
N GLY A 52 -12.23 39.24 -21.25
CA GLY A 52 -13.11 38.88 -22.37
C GLY A 52 -13.23 37.36 -22.55
N GLY A 53 -14.47 36.84 -22.56
CA GLY A 53 -14.84 35.42 -22.79
C GLY A 53 -14.81 35.02 -24.28
N PRO A 54 -15.71 34.16 -24.80
CA PRO A 54 -16.70 33.28 -24.18
C PRO A 54 -16.57 31.78 -24.58
N VAL A 55 -17.52 31.01 -24.04
CA VAL A 55 -17.86 29.58 -24.16
C VAL A 55 -18.17 29.12 -25.60
N PRO A 56 -18.02 27.81 -25.90
CA PRO A 56 -19.04 27.11 -26.66
C PRO A 56 -19.60 25.89 -25.91
N THR A 57 -20.92 25.83 -25.95
CA THR A 57 -21.81 24.76 -25.52
C THR A 57 -21.78 23.61 -26.53
N SER A 58 -21.92 22.38 -26.05
CA SER A 58 -22.42 21.28 -26.88
C SER A 58 -23.36 20.41 -26.07
N SER A 59 -24.64 20.47 -26.45
CA SER A 59 -25.72 19.58 -26.05
C SER A 59 -25.70 18.37 -26.98
N ALA A 60 -25.79 17.16 -26.43
CA ALA A 60 -26.28 16.00 -27.17
C ALA A 60 -27.27 15.22 -26.29
N ALA A 61 -28.44 15.01 -26.86
CA ALA A 61 -29.66 14.55 -26.23
C ALA A 61 -29.68 13.04 -25.97
N ALA A 62 -30.34 12.68 -24.87
CA ALA A 62 -30.75 11.33 -24.55
C ALA A 62 -31.87 10.86 -25.49
N THR A 63 -31.71 9.68 -26.07
CA THR A 63 -32.79 8.92 -26.70
C THR A 63 -33.14 7.75 -25.79
N ALA A 64 -34.40 7.73 -25.33
CA ALA A 64 -34.99 6.65 -24.58
C ALA A 64 -35.34 5.48 -25.52
N ALA A 65 -34.94 4.26 -25.15
CA ALA A 65 -35.39 3.03 -25.79
C ALA A 65 -36.37 2.28 -24.86
N PRO A 66 -37.40 1.60 -25.41
CA PRO A 66 -38.48 1.03 -24.63
C PRO A 66 -38.11 -0.30 -23.95
N ALA A 67 -38.72 -0.51 -22.79
CA ALA A 67 -38.64 -1.72 -21.99
C ALA A 67 -39.39 -2.89 -22.65
N ALA A 68 -38.67 -3.96 -22.98
CA ALA A 68 -39.24 -5.27 -23.30
C ALA A 68 -38.98 -6.23 -22.13
N SER A 69 -40.07 -6.79 -21.58
CA SER A 69 -40.04 -7.85 -20.58
C SER A 69 -39.48 -9.15 -21.19
N ALA A 70 -38.34 -9.62 -20.68
CA ALA A 70 -37.83 -10.96 -20.97
C ALA A 70 -37.99 -11.85 -19.73
N ARG A 71 -38.83 -12.89 -19.89
CA ARG A 71 -38.99 -13.99 -18.94
C ARG A 71 -37.69 -14.79 -18.86
N GLY A 72 -37.38 -15.27 -17.66
CA GLY A 72 -36.12 -15.89 -17.28
C GLY A 72 -35.73 -17.12 -18.10
N ALA A 73 -34.47 -17.12 -18.52
CA ALA A 73 -33.68 -18.33 -18.65
C ALA A 73 -32.72 -18.33 -17.46
N GLN A 74 -32.93 -19.28 -16.54
CA GLN A 74 -32.01 -19.57 -15.45
C GLN A 74 -30.79 -20.23 -16.10
N VAL A 75 -29.78 -19.42 -16.40
CA VAL A 75 -28.49 -19.93 -16.88
C VAL A 75 -27.80 -20.52 -15.67
N ASP A 76 -27.61 -21.84 -15.68
CA ASP A 76 -26.79 -22.54 -14.68
C ASP A 76 -25.42 -21.87 -14.65
N ALA A 77 -25.14 -21.14 -13.57
CA ALA A 77 -23.87 -20.49 -13.37
C ALA A 77 -22.78 -21.58 -13.34
N PRO A 78 -21.70 -21.46 -14.14
CA PRO A 78 -20.63 -22.44 -14.12
C PRO A 78 -20.07 -22.56 -12.71
N SER A 79 -19.94 -23.80 -12.24
CA SER A 79 -19.37 -24.14 -10.95
C SER A 79 -17.99 -23.44 -10.82
N PRO A 80 -17.71 -22.76 -9.70
CA PRO A 80 -16.47 -22.00 -9.55
C PRO A 80 -15.27 -22.94 -9.74
N ALA A 81 -14.33 -22.50 -10.58
CA ALA A 81 -13.07 -23.21 -10.79
C ALA A 81 -12.37 -23.44 -9.44
N ALA A 82 -11.69 -24.58 -9.30
CA ALA A 82 -10.88 -24.85 -8.12
C ALA A 82 -9.89 -23.69 -7.89
N PRO A 83 -9.70 -23.24 -6.64
CA PRO A 83 -8.80 -22.14 -6.34
C PRO A 83 -7.40 -22.47 -6.84
N GLU A 84 -6.81 -21.55 -7.60
CA GLU A 84 -5.42 -21.65 -8.03
C GLU A 84 -4.52 -21.82 -6.78
N PRO A 85 -3.50 -22.69 -6.81
CA PRO A 85 -2.61 -22.87 -5.67
C PRO A 85 -2.00 -21.52 -5.28
N ALA A 86 -1.91 -21.28 -3.96
CA ALA A 86 -1.35 -20.06 -3.45
C ALA A 86 0.08 -19.88 -3.98
N PRO A 87 0.45 -18.67 -4.45
CA PRO A 87 1.80 -18.42 -4.93
C PRO A 87 2.83 -18.70 -3.83
N SER A 88 3.98 -19.24 -4.20
CA SER A 88 5.10 -19.56 -3.32
C SER A 88 6.38 -18.91 -3.82
N ILE A 89 7.24 -18.44 -2.91
CA ILE A 89 8.59 -18.00 -3.24
C ILE A 89 9.48 -19.24 -3.39
N THR A 90 10.06 -19.42 -4.56
CA THR A 90 11.02 -20.50 -4.86
C THR A 90 12.34 -20.29 -4.12
N ALA A 91 13.15 -21.34 -4.01
CA ALA A 91 14.47 -21.22 -3.39
C ALA A 91 15.42 -20.26 -4.12
N ASP A 92 15.34 -20.18 -5.45
CA ASP A 92 16.16 -19.25 -6.24
C ASP A 92 15.68 -17.80 -6.08
N GLU A 93 14.37 -17.57 -6.01
CA GLU A 93 13.83 -16.24 -5.66
C GLU A 93 14.22 -15.84 -4.24
N ALA A 94 14.15 -16.76 -3.27
CA ALA A 94 14.59 -16.52 -1.90
C ALA A 94 16.08 -16.18 -1.84
N GLU A 95 16.93 -16.87 -2.61
CA GLU A 95 18.35 -16.53 -2.74
C GLU A 95 18.55 -15.11 -3.27
N ALA A 96 17.82 -14.71 -4.31
CA ALA A 96 17.89 -13.35 -4.88
C ALA A 96 17.29 -12.25 -3.97
N ILE A 97 16.34 -12.61 -3.10
CA ILE A 97 15.80 -11.71 -2.06
C ILE A 97 16.81 -11.57 -0.92
N LEU A 98 17.41 -12.68 -0.50
CA LEU A 98 18.32 -12.71 0.63
C LEU A 98 19.67 -12.13 0.27
N PHE A 99 20.24 -12.42 -0.91
CA PHE A 99 21.61 -12.08 -1.33
C PHE A 99 21.68 -11.30 -2.66
N PRO A 100 20.99 -10.16 -2.81
CA PRO A 100 20.82 -9.51 -4.10
C PRO A 100 22.12 -8.99 -4.75
N GLU A 101 23.14 -8.64 -3.96
CA GLU A 101 24.39 -8.03 -4.45
C GLU A 101 25.66 -8.65 -3.86
N ASP A 102 25.52 -9.57 -2.88
CA ASP A 102 26.63 -10.18 -2.14
C ASP A 102 26.63 -11.71 -2.21
N ALA A 103 25.82 -12.33 -3.08
CA ALA A 103 25.77 -13.79 -3.25
C ALA A 103 27.17 -14.42 -3.44
N ALA A 104 28.05 -13.79 -4.23
CA ALA A 104 29.41 -14.27 -4.45
C ALA A 104 30.24 -14.37 -3.16
N ALA A 105 30.05 -13.45 -2.21
CA ALA A 105 30.73 -13.48 -0.91
C ALA A 105 30.21 -14.61 0.00
N HIS A 106 29.00 -15.11 -0.27
CA HIS A 106 28.33 -16.16 0.49
C HIS A 106 28.22 -17.50 -0.29
N GLN A 107 28.87 -17.62 -1.45
CA GLN A 107 28.65 -18.72 -2.40
C GLN A 107 28.83 -20.10 -1.76
N ALA A 108 29.89 -20.30 -0.98
CA ALA A 108 30.14 -21.60 -0.33
C ALA A 108 29.01 -22.01 0.64
N GLY A 109 28.42 -21.05 1.36
CA GLY A 109 27.28 -21.30 2.25
C GLY A 109 25.99 -21.53 1.47
N ILE A 110 25.77 -20.75 0.40
CA ILE A 110 24.63 -20.91 -0.51
C ILE A 110 24.67 -22.30 -1.17
N ASP A 111 25.84 -22.72 -1.65
CA ASP A 111 26.06 -24.04 -2.25
C ASP A 111 25.81 -25.16 -1.23
N ALA A 112 26.21 -24.98 0.03
CA ALA A 112 25.94 -25.92 1.11
C ALA A 112 24.43 -26.05 1.45
N CYS A 113 23.62 -25.03 1.14
CA CYS A 113 22.17 -25.08 1.28
C CYS A 113 21.47 -25.79 0.11
N ARG A 114 22.17 -26.13 -0.97
CA ARG A 114 21.57 -26.93 -2.05
C ARG A 114 21.33 -28.35 -1.54
N PRO A 115 20.09 -28.86 -1.60
CA PRO A 115 19.76 -30.17 -1.04
C PRO A 115 20.51 -31.32 -1.74
N GLY A 116 20.80 -32.38 -0.98
CA GLY A 116 20.88 -33.74 -1.50
C GLY A 116 19.46 -34.31 -1.73
N HIS A 117 19.28 -35.21 -2.68
CA HIS A 117 17.98 -35.60 -3.25
C HIS A 117 16.90 -36.16 -2.27
N ALA A 118 15.65 -35.77 -2.55
CA ALA A 118 14.34 -36.36 -2.24
C ALA A 118 14.01 -36.76 -0.79
N GLY A 119 13.19 -35.95 -0.13
CA GLY A 119 12.51 -36.31 1.12
C GLY A 119 11.33 -37.27 0.90
N ALA A 120 11.02 -38.06 1.93
CA ALA A 120 9.86 -38.95 1.96
C ALA A 120 8.54 -38.18 2.11
N ALA A 121 7.40 -38.80 1.78
CA ALA A 121 6.09 -38.18 1.96
C ALA A 121 5.89 -37.72 3.42
N GLY A 122 5.56 -36.43 3.61
CA GLY A 122 5.38 -35.80 4.92
C GLY A 122 6.56 -34.96 5.42
N THR A 123 7.71 -34.95 4.73
CA THR A 123 8.77 -33.95 4.98
C THR A 123 8.50 -32.66 4.22
N PRO A 124 8.91 -31.48 4.74
CA PRO A 124 8.89 -30.23 3.98
C PRO A 124 9.58 -30.40 2.64
N SER A 125 9.11 -29.68 1.61
CA SER A 125 9.67 -29.84 0.27
C SER A 125 11.18 -29.49 0.29
N PRO A 126 12.00 -30.10 -0.59
CA PRO A 126 13.41 -29.74 -0.70
C PRO A 126 13.63 -28.24 -0.93
N GLU A 127 12.68 -27.57 -1.60
CA GLU A 127 12.70 -26.11 -1.76
C GLU A 127 12.47 -25.38 -0.43
N HIS A 128 11.47 -25.80 0.35
CA HIS A 128 11.18 -25.22 1.67
C HIS A 128 12.40 -25.32 2.60
N GLU A 129 13.03 -26.49 2.66
CA GLU A 129 14.24 -26.68 3.47
C GLU A 129 15.43 -25.84 2.95
N ARG A 130 15.59 -25.70 1.63
CA ARG A 130 16.62 -24.81 1.08
C ARG A 130 16.39 -23.36 1.49
N VAL A 131 15.15 -22.87 1.45
CA VAL A 131 14.84 -21.49 1.91
C VAL A 131 15.17 -21.31 3.39
N ARG A 132 14.82 -22.27 4.25
CA ARG A 132 15.17 -22.24 5.68
C ARG A 132 16.69 -22.21 5.90
N CYS A 133 17.45 -22.99 5.14
CA CYS A 133 18.91 -22.96 5.19
C CYS A 133 19.47 -21.59 4.77
N LEU A 134 18.95 -21.01 3.68
CA LEU A 134 19.37 -19.68 3.20
C LEU A 134 19.06 -18.57 4.24
N LEU A 135 17.90 -18.65 4.90
CA LEU A 135 17.53 -17.75 6.01
C LEU A 135 18.50 -17.89 7.18
N ALA A 136 18.80 -19.13 7.60
CA ALA A 136 19.76 -19.38 8.66
C ALA A 136 21.16 -18.83 8.32
N LEU A 137 21.61 -19.00 7.06
CA LEU A 137 22.87 -18.44 6.58
C LEU A 137 22.87 -16.91 6.63
N ARG A 138 21.82 -16.25 6.12
CA ARG A 138 21.75 -14.77 6.09
C ARG A 138 21.74 -14.17 7.49
N TYR A 139 21.04 -14.80 8.44
CA TYR A 139 20.87 -14.31 9.81
C TYR A 139 21.79 -14.96 10.84
N GLN A 140 22.83 -15.71 10.41
CA GLN A 140 23.72 -16.47 11.31
C GLN A 140 24.37 -15.65 12.44
N GLY A 141 24.49 -14.32 12.27
CA GLY A 141 25.03 -13.41 13.27
C GLY A 141 24.05 -12.93 14.35
N ASP A 142 22.76 -13.29 14.26
CA ASP A 142 21.72 -12.96 15.23
C ASP A 142 20.64 -14.06 15.25
N ALA A 143 20.77 -14.98 16.21
CA ALA A 143 19.87 -16.13 16.35
C ALA A 143 18.40 -15.75 16.56
N GLN A 144 18.12 -14.61 17.21
CA GLN A 144 16.74 -14.16 17.41
C GLN A 144 16.14 -13.62 16.10
N ALA A 145 16.93 -12.87 15.31
CA ALA A 145 16.48 -12.45 13.99
C ALA A 145 16.29 -13.65 13.04
N ALA A 146 17.18 -14.64 13.08
CA ALA A 146 17.06 -15.89 12.32
C ALA A 146 15.75 -16.62 12.65
N ALA A 147 15.41 -16.74 13.94
CA ALA A 147 14.16 -17.36 14.38
C ALA A 147 12.92 -16.60 13.87
N SER A 148 12.91 -15.27 13.97
CA SER A 148 11.80 -14.44 13.48
C SER A 148 11.63 -14.52 11.95
N ALA A 149 12.73 -14.47 11.19
CA ALA A 149 12.69 -14.59 9.73
C ALA A 149 12.21 -15.98 9.29
N THR A 150 12.64 -17.04 9.99
CA THR A 150 12.19 -18.42 9.73
C THR A 150 10.72 -18.59 10.08
N ALA A 151 10.27 -18.06 11.22
CA ALA A 151 8.86 -18.13 11.63
C ALA A 151 7.93 -17.39 10.66
N LEU A 152 8.37 -16.25 10.13
CA LEU A 152 7.66 -15.53 9.08
C LEU A 152 7.50 -16.40 7.82
N PHE A 153 8.59 -17.00 7.34
CA PHE A 153 8.55 -17.88 6.17
C PHE A 153 7.70 -19.13 6.40
N ASP A 154 7.92 -19.84 7.51
CA ASP A 154 7.16 -21.06 7.83
C ASP A 154 5.65 -20.75 8.01
N GLY A 155 5.30 -19.57 8.53
CA GLY A 155 3.92 -19.18 8.80
C GLY A 155 3.15 -18.70 7.57
N ASN A 156 3.76 -17.90 6.69
CA ASN A 156 3.04 -17.27 5.58
C ASN A 156 3.77 -17.28 4.22
N GLY A 157 4.91 -17.97 4.14
CA GLY A 157 5.75 -18.08 2.93
C GLY A 157 6.53 -16.83 2.55
N SER A 158 6.48 -15.75 3.34
CA SER A 158 7.19 -14.50 3.02
C SER A 158 8.65 -14.58 3.41
N VAL A 159 9.52 -13.97 2.60
CA VAL A 159 10.98 -13.98 2.83
C VAL A 159 11.45 -12.59 3.21
N ALA A 160 12.07 -12.47 4.38
CA ALA A 160 12.66 -11.23 4.90
C ALA A 160 14.13 -11.11 4.47
N GLY A 161 14.39 -10.34 3.41
CA GLY A 161 15.72 -10.15 2.84
C GLY A 161 16.10 -8.68 2.65
N LEU A 162 16.89 -8.38 1.63
CA LEU A 162 17.46 -7.05 1.43
C LEU A 162 16.93 -6.42 0.14
N GLU A 163 16.79 -5.10 0.18
CA GLU A 163 16.70 -4.30 -1.04
C GLU A 163 18.09 -4.12 -1.65
N ARG A 164 18.13 -3.84 -2.95
CA ARG A 164 19.35 -3.43 -3.67
C ARG A 164 19.72 -1.99 -3.38
N GLU A 165 21.01 -1.68 -3.50
CA GLU A 165 21.43 -0.28 -3.50
C GLU A 165 20.96 0.40 -4.80
N HIS A 166 20.21 1.49 -4.68
CA HIS A 166 19.75 2.23 -5.85
C HIS A 166 19.35 3.67 -5.55
N LEU A 167 19.17 4.43 -6.63
CA LEU A 167 18.57 5.76 -6.60
C LEU A 167 17.08 5.64 -6.92
N MET A 168 16.25 6.28 -6.11
CA MET A 168 14.80 6.31 -6.25
C MET A 168 14.34 7.74 -6.50
N ASP A 169 13.38 7.95 -7.39
CA ASP A 169 12.67 9.23 -7.48
C ASP A 169 11.70 9.37 -6.31
N GLY A 170 11.99 10.29 -5.39
CA GLY A 170 11.13 10.62 -4.24
C GLY A 170 10.10 11.72 -4.55
N GLY A 171 9.89 12.05 -5.82
CA GLY A 171 9.03 13.14 -6.26
C GLY A 171 9.57 14.49 -5.81
N TYR A 172 8.76 15.26 -5.07
CA TYR A 172 9.17 16.57 -4.52
C TYR A 172 10.38 16.51 -3.57
N ARG A 173 10.76 15.31 -3.10
CA ARG A 173 11.94 15.08 -2.24
C ARG A 173 13.22 14.93 -3.04
N GLY A 174 13.13 14.91 -4.38
CA GLY A 174 14.23 14.65 -5.27
C GLY A 174 14.70 13.19 -5.22
N THR A 175 15.91 12.97 -5.71
CA THR A 175 16.51 11.63 -5.75
C THR A 175 16.93 11.16 -4.36
N LEU A 176 16.45 10.00 -3.96
CA LEU A 176 16.75 9.34 -2.70
C LEU A 176 17.75 8.20 -2.95
N HIS A 177 18.79 8.13 -2.14
CA HIS A 177 19.75 7.02 -2.18
C HIS A 177 19.39 5.99 -1.12
N LEU A 178 19.01 4.79 -1.56
CA LEU A 178 18.60 3.67 -0.72
C LEU A 178 19.71 2.62 -0.72
N VAL A 179 20.02 2.08 0.46
CA VAL A 179 21.06 1.07 0.64
C VAL A 179 20.52 -0.13 1.44
N PRO A 180 20.97 -1.36 1.16
CA PRO A 180 20.60 -2.55 1.94
C PRO A 180 20.94 -2.37 3.42
N GLU A 181 20.04 -2.81 4.30
CA GLU A 181 20.30 -2.88 5.74
C GLU A 181 19.48 -4.03 6.33
N LEU A 182 20.14 -4.94 7.05
CA LEU A 182 19.50 -6.13 7.62
C LEU A 182 18.89 -5.80 9.00
N PRO A 183 17.66 -6.26 9.31
CA PRO A 183 17.02 -6.01 10.61
C PRO A 183 17.59 -6.92 11.71
N VAL A 184 18.82 -6.66 12.16
CA VAL A 184 19.51 -7.43 13.20
C VAL A 184 19.94 -6.53 14.36
N ARG A 185 20.34 -7.13 15.49
CA ARG A 185 20.84 -6.45 16.68
C ARG A 185 19.86 -5.38 17.17
N ALA A 186 20.24 -4.10 17.12
CA ALA A 186 19.41 -2.99 17.56
C ALA A 186 18.14 -2.84 16.70
N GLU A 187 18.22 -3.19 15.42
CA GLU A 187 17.13 -3.07 14.45
C GLU A 187 16.24 -4.32 14.39
N ARG A 188 16.58 -5.38 15.12
CA ARG A 188 15.83 -6.65 15.14
C ARG A 188 14.34 -6.48 15.43
N ARG A 189 14.00 -5.47 16.24
CA ARG A 189 12.62 -5.14 16.59
C ARG A 189 11.74 -4.88 15.35
N HIS A 190 12.30 -4.36 14.26
CA HIS A 190 11.56 -4.15 13.02
C HIS A 190 11.13 -5.49 12.40
N LEU A 191 11.99 -6.50 12.39
CA LEU A 191 11.64 -7.85 11.92
C LEU A 191 10.58 -8.51 12.81
N GLU A 192 10.70 -8.35 14.14
CA GLU A 192 9.70 -8.83 15.10
C GLU A 192 8.33 -8.18 14.85
N TRP A 193 8.29 -6.86 14.63
CA TRP A 193 7.08 -6.13 14.29
C TRP A 193 6.49 -6.54 12.94
N THR A 194 7.33 -6.75 11.92
CA THR A 194 6.90 -7.24 10.61
C THR A 194 6.30 -8.64 10.73
N ALA A 195 6.95 -9.56 11.43
CA ALA A 195 6.45 -10.92 11.62
C ALA A 195 5.09 -10.93 12.35
N ALA A 196 4.97 -10.16 13.44
CA ALA A 196 3.72 -10.02 14.18
C ALA A 196 2.60 -9.38 13.34
N ALA A 197 2.93 -8.34 12.57
CA ALA A 197 1.99 -7.71 11.65
C ALA A 197 1.44 -8.69 10.62
N MET A 198 2.32 -9.47 10.00
CA MET A 198 1.90 -10.45 8.99
C MET A 198 1.06 -11.59 9.57
N ALA A 199 1.37 -12.06 10.78
CA ALA A 199 0.54 -13.03 11.49
C ALA A 199 -0.86 -12.46 11.81
N ASP A 200 -0.94 -11.20 12.23
CA ASP A 200 -2.22 -10.52 12.47
C ASP A 200 -3.05 -10.35 11.18
N VAL A 201 -2.39 -10.06 10.04
CA VAL A 201 -3.06 -9.99 8.74
C VAL A 201 -3.57 -11.36 8.31
N ASP A 202 -2.78 -12.42 8.53
CA ASP A 202 -3.17 -13.77 8.20
C ASP A 202 -4.41 -14.24 8.97
N ALA A 203 -4.41 -14.01 10.29
CA ALA A 203 -5.55 -14.30 11.15
C ALA A 203 -6.80 -13.54 10.72
N LEU A 204 -6.68 -12.24 10.43
CA LEU A 204 -7.80 -11.43 9.94
C LEU A 204 -8.36 -11.99 8.64
N VAL A 205 -7.51 -12.27 7.66
CA VAL A 205 -7.96 -12.75 6.34
C VAL A 205 -8.64 -14.11 6.46
N ALA A 206 -8.14 -15.00 7.32
CA ALA A 206 -8.80 -16.28 7.61
C ALA A 206 -10.19 -16.10 8.24
N ASP A 207 -10.32 -15.21 9.23
CA ASP A 207 -11.59 -14.90 9.88
C ASP A 207 -12.60 -14.26 8.92
N LEU A 208 -12.14 -13.38 8.02
CA LEU A 208 -12.98 -12.77 6.98
C LEU A 208 -13.41 -13.81 5.96
N ALA A 209 -12.52 -14.70 5.51
CA ALA A 209 -12.85 -15.77 4.59
C ALA A 209 -13.93 -16.72 5.14
N ALA A 210 -13.89 -17.02 6.44
CA ALA A 210 -14.91 -17.83 7.10
C ALA A 210 -16.30 -17.17 7.15
N ALA A 211 -16.36 -15.83 7.04
CA ALA A 211 -17.60 -15.05 7.06
C ALA A 211 -18.01 -14.53 5.66
N ALA A 212 -17.19 -14.76 4.64
CA ALA A 212 -17.38 -14.19 3.31
C ALA A 212 -18.48 -14.92 2.52
N SER A 213 -19.17 -14.18 1.66
CA SER A 213 -20.17 -14.71 0.73
C SER A 213 -19.57 -15.14 -0.63
N SER A 214 -18.30 -14.85 -0.84
CA SER A 214 -17.54 -15.14 -2.05
C SER A 214 -16.07 -15.36 -1.70
N PRO A 215 -15.26 -15.97 -2.58
CA PRO A 215 -13.84 -16.15 -2.31
C PRO A 215 -13.14 -14.84 -1.99
N VAL A 216 -12.32 -14.84 -0.94
CA VAL A 216 -11.42 -13.73 -0.62
C VAL A 216 -10.30 -13.71 -1.66
N ARG A 217 -10.09 -12.54 -2.27
CA ARG A 217 -9.09 -12.33 -3.33
C ARG A 217 -7.88 -11.50 -2.89
N TYR A 218 -7.90 -10.99 -1.66
CA TYR A 218 -6.77 -10.27 -1.07
C TYR A 218 -5.58 -11.21 -0.84
N ARG A 219 -4.50 -11.02 -1.59
CA ARG A 219 -3.23 -11.74 -1.39
C ARG A 219 -2.36 -11.02 -0.38
N HIS A 220 -1.99 -11.72 0.68
CA HIS A 220 -1.09 -11.25 1.75
C HIS A 220 0.04 -12.23 2.07
N ARG A 221 0.17 -13.33 1.32
CA ARG A 221 1.16 -14.39 1.55
C ARG A 221 2.23 -14.41 0.46
N ALA A 222 3.34 -15.06 0.77
CA ALA A 222 4.50 -15.21 -0.10
C ALA A 222 4.97 -13.87 -0.68
N LEU A 223 5.28 -12.93 0.21
CA LEU A 223 5.78 -11.60 -0.13
C LEU A 223 7.30 -11.54 0.02
N ALA A 224 7.97 -10.80 -0.87
CA ALA A 224 9.36 -10.41 -0.67
C ALA A 224 9.39 -9.17 0.24
N LEU A 225 9.83 -9.32 1.48
CA LEU A 225 9.98 -8.22 2.42
C LEU A 225 11.43 -7.76 2.41
N ARG A 226 11.72 -6.69 1.67
CA ARG A 226 13.09 -6.21 1.41
C ARG A 226 13.45 -5.05 2.32
N TYR A 227 14.41 -5.24 3.21
CA TYR A 227 14.84 -4.22 4.16
C TYR A 227 15.93 -3.32 3.59
N PHE A 228 15.83 -2.02 3.90
CA PHE A 228 16.80 -1.01 3.49
C PHE A 228 16.89 0.12 4.52
N ARG A 229 17.83 1.04 4.30
CA ARG A 229 17.81 2.37 4.88
C ARG A 229 18.06 3.44 3.83
N SER A 230 17.52 4.62 4.06
CA SER A 230 17.82 5.80 3.24
C SER A 230 19.11 6.47 3.71
N VAL A 231 19.94 6.94 2.79
CA VAL A 231 21.14 7.73 3.09
C VAL A 231 20.74 9.19 3.28
N ARG A 232 21.02 9.76 4.45
CA ARG A 232 20.74 11.17 4.86
C ARG A 232 19.26 11.57 4.94
N ALA A 233 18.35 10.84 4.31
CA ALA A 233 16.90 10.99 4.43
C ALA A 233 16.30 9.87 5.29
N ARG A 234 15.04 10.04 5.75
CA ARG A 234 14.27 9.02 6.50
C ARG A 234 12.99 8.59 5.76
N THR A 235 12.93 8.90 4.48
CA THR A 235 11.77 8.67 3.62
C THR A 235 12.22 8.01 2.32
N PRO A 236 11.35 7.18 1.69
CA PRO A 236 10.03 6.77 2.17
C PRO A 236 10.11 5.82 3.39
N SER A 237 9.00 5.58 4.09
CA SER A 237 8.99 4.57 5.17
C SER A 237 8.89 3.16 4.57
N ALA A 238 8.11 2.99 3.51
CA ALA A 238 8.06 1.79 2.70
C ALA A 238 7.62 2.14 1.27
N TYR A 239 7.70 1.17 0.36
CA TYR A 239 7.04 1.19 -0.95
C TYR A 239 6.75 -0.24 -1.40
N ALA A 240 5.85 -0.40 -2.38
CA ALA A 240 5.46 -1.71 -2.90
C ALA A 240 5.57 -1.81 -4.42
N THR A 241 6.04 -2.96 -4.92
CA THR A 241 6.05 -3.29 -6.35
C THR A 241 6.25 -4.77 -6.56
N GLY A 242 5.63 -5.39 -7.58
CA GLY A 242 5.94 -6.76 -7.99
C GLY A 242 5.91 -7.80 -6.86
N TRP A 243 4.90 -7.75 -5.99
CA TRP A 243 4.77 -8.58 -4.78
C TRP A 243 5.92 -8.46 -3.76
N THR A 244 6.65 -7.35 -3.85
CA THR A 244 7.67 -6.92 -2.89
C THR A 244 7.14 -5.75 -2.08
N VAL A 245 7.37 -5.78 -0.77
CA VAL A 245 7.28 -4.60 0.10
C VAL A 245 8.69 -4.27 0.54
N ALA A 246 9.19 -3.11 0.11
CA ALA A 246 10.47 -2.59 0.57
C ALA A 246 10.25 -1.74 1.82
N TYR A 247 10.98 -2.06 2.89
CA TYR A 247 10.79 -1.51 4.23
C TYR A 247 12.02 -0.75 4.71
N ASN A 248 11.85 0.53 5.04
CA ASN A 248 12.93 1.37 5.57
C ASN A 248 13.08 1.21 7.09
N LEU A 249 14.21 0.70 7.55
CA LEU A 249 14.51 0.60 8.98
C LEU A 249 14.59 1.97 9.67
N ALA A 250 14.98 3.02 8.93
CA ALA A 250 14.98 4.40 9.41
C ALA A 250 13.69 5.17 9.06
N GLY A 251 12.63 4.47 8.64
CA GLY A 251 11.36 5.04 8.20
C GLY A 251 10.66 5.84 9.30
N SER A 252 10.24 7.07 8.98
CA SER A 252 9.64 7.98 9.97
C SER A 252 8.31 7.51 10.58
N LEU A 253 7.61 6.59 9.90
CA LEU A 253 6.33 6.04 10.38
C LEU A 253 6.52 4.87 11.34
N HIS A 254 7.66 4.18 11.33
CA HIS A 254 7.90 2.92 12.04
C HIS A 254 8.25 3.13 13.52
N ARG A 255 7.33 3.77 14.26
CA ARG A 255 7.52 4.16 15.68
C ARG A 255 6.94 3.17 16.67
N SER A 256 6.12 2.22 16.20
CA SER A 256 5.47 1.19 17.02
C SER A 256 5.06 -0.01 16.16
N ALA A 257 4.76 -1.13 16.81
CA ALA A 257 4.22 -2.32 16.15
C ALA A 257 2.93 -2.02 15.36
N ASP A 258 2.04 -1.20 15.93
CA ASP A 258 0.79 -0.81 15.27
C ASP A 258 1.02 0.00 14.00
N ALA A 259 1.94 0.97 14.06
CA ALA A 259 2.28 1.78 12.89
C ALA A 259 2.91 0.92 11.77
N VAL A 260 3.79 -0.02 12.14
CA VAL A 260 4.38 -0.97 11.18
C VAL A 260 3.32 -1.84 10.53
N ARG A 261 2.35 -2.34 11.32
CA ARG A 261 1.27 -3.17 10.80
C ARG A 261 0.43 -2.43 9.77
N GLU A 262 0.09 -1.17 10.06
CA GLU A 262 -0.69 -0.34 9.14
C GLU A 262 0.09 0.03 7.89
N THR A 263 1.38 0.35 8.01
CA THR A 263 2.25 0.56 6.85
C THR A 263 2.30 -0.69 5.98
N LEU A 264 2.51 -1.88 6.56
CA LEU A 264 2.53 -3.11 5.77
C LEU A 264 1.17 -3.38 5.09
N PHE A 265 0.05 -3.20 5.78
CA PHE A 265 -1.27 -3.39 5.16
C PHE A 265 -1.55 -2.39 4.03
N HIS A 266 -1.10 -1.15 4.18
CA HIS A 266 -1.13 -0.12 3.14
C HIS A 266 -0.35 -0.57 1.89
N GLU A 267 0.92 -0.94 2.07
CA GLU A 267 1.79 -1.35 0.97
C GLU A 267 1.29 -2.63 0.29
N ILE A 268 0.79 -3.60 1.06
CA ILE A 268 0.21 -4.84 0.51
C ILE A 268 -1.07 -4.53 -0.28
N PHE A 269 -1.85 -3.53 0.13
CA PHE A 269 -3.00 -3.11 -0.66
C PHE A 269 -2.59 -2.59 -2.04
N HIS A 270 -1.53 -1.79 -2.17
CA HIS A 270 -1.04 -1.33 -3.48
C HIS A 270 -0.69 -2.49 -4.41
N LEU A 271 -0.12 -3.57 -3.87
CA LEU A 271 0.17 -4.80 -4.64
C LEU A 271 -1.12 -5.45 -5.17
N ASN A 272 -2.15 -5.53 -4.34
CA ASN A 272 -3.45 -6.09 -4.70
C ASN A 272 -4.19 -5.21 -5.71
N ASP A 273 -4.19 -3.89 -5.51
CA ASP A 273 -4.81 -2.94 -6.42
C ASP A 273 -4.21 -3.02 -7.82
N SER A 274 -2.87 -3.08 -7.90
CA SER A 274 -2.13 -3.26 -9.14
C SER A 274 -2.46 -4.61 -9.80
N ALA A 275 -2.45 -5.71 -9.04
CA ALA A 275 -2.78 -7.04 -9.56
C ALA A 275 -4.22 -7.15 -10.07
N HIS A 276 -5.12 -6.30 -9.57
CA HIS A 276 -6.51 -6.19 -10.01
C HIS A 276 -6.71 -5.09 -11.06
N GLY A 277 -5.65 -4.73 -11.79
CA GLY A 277 -5.74 -3.79 -12.92
C GLY A 277 -5.95 -2.34 -12.50
N ALA A 278 -5.34 -1.92 -11.38
CA ALA A 278 -5.58 -0.62 -10.74
C ALA A 278 -7.07 -0.42 -10.43
N TRP A 279 -7.66 -1.41 -9.75
CA TRP A 279 -9.09 -1.48 -9.42
C TRP A 279 -9.62 -0.17 -8.82
N SER A 280 -8.85 0.47 -7.93
CA SER A 280 -9.19 1.73 -7.26
C SER A 280 -9.53 2.84 -8.25
N GLN A 281 -8.83 2.89 -9.39
CA GLN A 281 -9.06 3.87 -10.44
C GLN A 281 -10.44 3.69 -11.10
N ALA A 282 -10.87 2.45 -11.32
CA ALA A 282 -12.17 2.16 -11.92
C ALA A 282 -13.32 2.27 -10.90
N ALA A 283 -13.11 1.72 -9.70
CA ALA A 283 -14.16 1.55 -8.71
C ALA A 283 -14.37 2.78 -7.81
N LEU A 284 -13.29 3.45 -7.42
CA LEU A 284 -13.31 4.49 -6.38
C LEU A 284 -13.11 5.91 -6.92
N ALA A 285 -12.52 6.09 -8.11
CA ALA A 285 -12.28 7.44 -8.66
C ALA A 285 -13.57 8.29 -8.72
N PRO A 286 -14.74 7.78 -9.17
CA PRO A 286 -15.96 8.58 -9.18
C PRO A 286 -16.41 9.08 -7.79
N ILE A 287 -16.06 8.35 -6.72
CA ILE A 287 -16.35 8.76 -5.34
C ILE A 287 -15.32 9.80 -4.90
N TYR A 288 -14.05 9.47 -5.06
CA TYR A 288 -12.91 10.32 -4.71
C TYR A 288 -12.98 11.70 -5.40
N ASP A 289 -13.16 11.73 -6.72
CA ASP A 289 -13.21 12.96 -7.50
C ASP A 289 -14.36 13.88 -7.09
N ARG A 290 -15.52 13.31 -6.73
CA ARG A 290 -16.64 14.11 -6.19
C ARG A 290 -16.31 14.72 -4.84
N ILE A 291 -15.63 13.98 -3.95
CA ILE A 291 -15.19 14.50 -2.66
C ILE A 291 -14.16 15.62 -2.86
N VAL A 292 -13.16 15.41 -3.71
CA VAL A 292 -12.13 16.41 -4.02
C VAL A 292 -12.73 17.63 -4.70
N ALA A 293 -13.65 17.48 -5.66
CA ALA A 293 -14.33 18.59 -6.30
C ALA A 293 -15.17 19.42 -5.29
N ARG A 294 -15.81 18.75 -4.31
CA ARG A 294 -16.60 19.42 -3.26
C ARG A 294 -15.71 20.13 -2.23
N CYS A 295 -14.66 19.46 -1.78
CA CYS A 295 -13.91 19.88 -0.60
C CYS A 295 -12.59 20.58 -0.90
N GLY A 296 -11.98 20.33 -2.06
CA GLY A 296 -10.59 20.68 -2.34
C GLY A 296 -9.68 20.05 -1.29
N THR A 297 -8.81 20.86 -0.68
CA THR A 297 -7.91 20.45 0.40
C THR A 297 -8.40 20.87 1.80
N ARG A 298 -9.64 21.35 1.94
CA ARG A 298 -10.15 21.90 3.19
C ARG A 298 -10.39 20.79 4.23
N ILE A 299 -9.58 20.76 5.28
CA ILE A 299 -9.65 19.75 6.36
C ILE A 299 -11.09 19.57 6.88
N SER A 300 -11.78 20.65 7.26
CA SER A 300 -13.12 20.55 7.85
C SER A 300 -14.15 19.91 6.92
N CYS A 301 -14.00 20.06 5.60
CA CYS A 301 -14.86 19.40 4.62
C CYS A 301 -14.46 17.94 4.39
N LEU A 302 -13.15 17.64 4.40
CA LEU A 302 -12.60 16.31 4.17
C LEU A 302 -12.71 15.38 5.38
N THR A 303 -12.76 15.91 6.61
CA THR A 303 -12.81 15.12 7.86
C THR A 303 -13.78 13.93 7.81
N PRO A 304 -15.06 14.09 7.41
CA PRO A 304 -15.99 12.95 7.39
C PRO A 304 -15.70 11.91 6.30
N TYR A 305 -14.89 12.23 5.29
CA TYR A 305 -14.55 11.33 4.18
C TYR A 305 -13.14 10.73 4.31
N ALA A 306 -12.32 11.22 5.24
CA ALA A 306 -10.96 10.75 5.45
C ALA A 306 -10.98 9.38 6.13
N PRO A 307 -10.42 8.32 5.50
CA PRO A 307 -10.40 7.00 6.14
C PRO A 307 -9.59 7.00 7.44
N ASN A 308 -8.50 7.76 7.48
CA ASN A 308 -7.62 7.92 8.62
C ASN A 308 -7.31 9.38 8.94
N GLU A 309 -6.81 9.62 10.15
CA GLU A 309 -6.53 10.96 10.65
C GLU A 309 -5.17 11.55 10.20
N THR A 310 -4.39 10.79 9.42
CA THR A 310 -3.04 11.17 9.01
C THR A 310 -3.06 12.47 8.22
N LEU A 311 -2.54 13.54 8.82
CA LEU A 311 -2.37 14.84 8.17
C LEU A 311 -0.94 15.00 7.65
N VAL A 312 -0.82 15.67 6.51
CA VAL A 312 0.45 15.93 5.84
C VAL A 312 0.92 17.36 6.04
N LYS A 313 2.23 17.58 5.88
CA LYS A 313 2.81 18.93 5.89
C LYS A 313 2.20 19.73 4.73
N GLY A 314 1.42 20.76 5.05
CA GLY A 314 0.60 21.51 4.07
C GLY A 314 -0.88 21.58 4.44
N GLY A 315 -1.35 20.82 5.43
CA GLY A 315 -2.66 21.02 6.03
C GLY A 315 -3.81 20.34 5.28
N THR A 316 -3.65 19.06 4.94
CA THR A 316 -4.72 18.18 4.44
C THR A 316 -4.48 16.74 4.91
N TYR A 317 -5.47 15.87 4.70
CA TYR A 317 -5.34 14.43 4.95
C TYR A 317 -4.47 13.76 3.88
N TYR A 318 -3.67 12.78 4.27
CA TYR A 318 -2.76 12.05 3.38
C TYR A 318 -3.49 11.44 2.16
N ALA A 319 -4.65 10.82 2.40
CA ALA A 319 -5.52 10.27 1.35
C ALA A 319 -5.99 11.30 0.30
N PHE A 320 -5.97 12.60 0.62
CA PHE A 320 -6.43 13.70 -0.26
C PHE A 320 -5.32 14.70 -0.57
N GLN A 321 -4.05 14.31 -0.36
CA GLN A 321 -2.95 15.19 -0.71
C GLN A 321 -2.86 15.30 -2.24
N PRO A 322 -2.73 16.52 -2.80
CA PRO A 322 -2.47 16.68 -4.23
C PRO A 322 -1.25 15.85 -4.66
N GLY A 323 -1.42 15.08 -5.73
CA GLY A 323 -0.40 14.16 -6.26
C GLY A 323 -0.58 12.69 -5.89
N ASN A 324 -1.27 12.38 -4.79
CA ASN A 324 -1.46 11.01 -4.32
C ASN A 324 -2.51 10.25 -5.14
N GLY A 325 -3.62 10.91 -5.47
CA GLY A 325 -4.71 10.31 -6.26
C GLY A 325 -5.52 9.26 -5.51
N VAL A 326 -6.38 8.55 -6.25
CA VAL A 326 -7.34 7.60 -5.67
C VAL A 326 -6.70 6.32 -5.14
N GLY A 327 -5.55 5.89 -5.66
CA GLY A 327 -4.84 4.71 -5.17
C GLY A 327 -4.45 4.85 -3.69
N GLU A 328 -3.91 6.01 -3.31
CA GLU A 328 -3.59 6.33 -1.91
C GLU A 328 -4.84 6.46 -1.04
N TYR A 329 -5.93 7.03 -1.55
CA TYR A 329 -7.23 7.01 -0.86
C TYR A 329 -7.71 5.57 -0.60
N ALA A 330 -7.56 4.67 -1.58
CA ALA A 330 -7.95 3.28 -1.48
C ALA A 330 -7.07 2.49 -0.49
N ALA A 331 -5.77 2.75 -0.46
CA ALA A 331 -4.86 2.15 0.52
C ALA A 331 -5.19 2.61 1.95
N GLU A 332 -5.48 3.90 2.15
CA GLU A 332 -5.94 4.41 3.44
C GLU A 332 -7.32 3.84 3.83
N LEU A 333 -8.21 3.65 2.86
CA LEU A 333 -9.49 2.96 3.06
C LEU A 333 -9.31 1.50 3.49
N ALA A 334 -8.32 0.81 2.91
CA ALA A 334 -7.98 -0.55 3.28
C ALA A 334 -7.46 -0.65 4.72
N ILE A 335 -6.62 0.30 5.17
CA ILE A 335 -6.22 0.41 6.58
C ILE A 335 -7.45 0.61 7.48
N ARG A 336 -8.38 1.49 7.08
CA ARG A 336 -9.59 1.76 7.86
C ARG A 336 -10.45 0.50 7.99
N TYR A 337 -10.65 -0.23 6.89
CA TYR A 337 -11.34 -1.52 6.90
C TYR A 337 -10.62 -2.51 7.82
N TYR A 338 -9.31 -2.70 7.67
CA TYR A 338 -8.48 -3.56 8.51
C TYR A 338 -8.68 -3.29 10.02
N ARG A 339 -8.56 -2.02 10.42
CA ARG A 339 -8.72 -1.60 11.82
C ARG A 339 -10.09 -1.95 12.38
N GLU A 340 -11.15 -1.62 11.64
CA GLU A 340 -12.51 -1.82 12.13
C GLU A 340 -12.89 -3.31 12.17
N GLN A 341 -12.52 -4.10 11.15
CA GLN A 341 -12.76 -5.54 11.12
C GLN A 341 -12.03 -6.25 12.26
N ARG A 342 -10.74 -5.91 12.48
CA ARG A 342 -9.95 -6.49 13.56
C ARG A 342 -10.54 -6.18 14.93
N ALA A 343 -10.93 -4.93 15.17
CA ALA A 343 -11.57 -4.55 16.42
C ALA A 343 -12.89 -5.32 16.64
N ALA A 344 -13.72 -5.41 15.60
CA ALA A 344 -14.97 -6.17 15.67
C ALA A 344 -14.76 -7.66 16.01
N LEU A 345 -13.79 -8.31 15.34
CA LEU A 345 -13.45 -9.72 15.59
C LEU A 345 -12.90 -9.97 16.99
N ARG A 346 -12.20 -8.99 17.58
CA ARG A 346 -11.64 -9.06 18.93
C ARG A 346 -12.63 -8.60 20.02
N GLY A 347 -13.84 -8.19 19.65
CA GLY A 347 -14.80 -7.60 20.60
C GLY A 347 -14.32 -6.27 21.19
N GLU A 348 -13.37 -5.59 20.54
CA GLU A 348 -12.86 -4.30 20.94
C GLU A 348 -13.85 -3.20 20.56
N ARG A 349 -14.01 -2.20 21.43
CA ARG A 349 -14.83 -1.03 21.12
C ARG A 349 -14.07 -0.10 20.17
N LEU A 350 -14.70 0.25 19.05
CA LEU A 350 -14.26 1.37 18.24
C LEU A 350 -14.41 2.67 19.06
N GLY A 351 -13.36 3.49 19.10
CA GLY A 351 -13.40 4.80 19.76
C GLY A 351 -14.34 5.80 19.07
N GLU A 352 -14.74 5.49 17.84
CA GLU A 352 -15.61 6.29 16.97
C GLU A 352 -16.68 5.40 16.33
N ALA A 353 -17.67 6.03 15.70
CA ALA A 353 -18.63 5.30 14.87
C ALA A 353 -17.90 4.63 13.68
N PRO A 354 -18.39 3.46 13.21
CA PRO A 354 -17.87 2.84 11.99
C PRO A 354 -17.83 3.82 10.82
N PHE A 355 -16.78 3.75 10.00
CA PHE A 355 -16.58 4.67 8.88
C PHE A 355 -17.75 4.64 7.89
N LYS A 356 -18.30 3.44 7.65
CA LYS A 356 -19.49 3.22 6.80
C LYS A 356 -20.74 3.96 7.30
N CYS A 357 -20.77 4.40 8.56
CA CYS A 357 -21.90 5.13 9.14
C CYS A 357 -21.75 6.65 9.03
N GLY A 358 -20.72 7.13 8.34
CA GLY A 358 -20.58 8.53 7.93
C GLY A 358 -21.43 8.87 6.69
N PRO A 359 -20.97 9.81 5.84
CA PRO A 359 -21.63 10.12 4.57
C PRO A 359 -21.82 8.87 3.68
N PRO A 360 -22.83 8.86 2.79
CA PRO A 360 -23.10 7.72 1.89
C PRO A 360 -21.90 7.29 1.03
N GLU A 361 -21.02 8.23 0.69
CA GLU A 361 -19.77 7.97 -0.02
C GLU A 361 -18.88 6.94 0.72
N ASN A 362 -18.82 6.99 2.06
CA ASN A 362 -18.01 6.08 2.87
C ASN A 362 -18.54 4.65 2.83
N ALA A 363 -19.85 4.49 3.04
CA ALA A 363 -20.52 3.18 2.98
C ALA A 363 -20.30 2.52 1.62
N ARG A 364 -20.46 3.31 0.54
CA ARG A 364 -20.25 2.84 -0.82
C ARG A 364 -18.80 2.45 -1.08
N ALA A 365 -17.84 3.27 -0.66
CA ALA A 365 -16.42 2.98 -0.84
C ALA A 365 -16.00 1.70 -0.11
N LEU A 366 -16.40 1.54 1.16
CA LEU A 366 -16.12 0.32 1.93
C LEU A 366 -16.79 -0.92 1.34
N SER A 367 -18.04 -0.80 0.89
CA SER A 367 -18.75 -1.93 0.27
C SER A 367 -18.05 -2.40 -1.01
N LEU A 368 -17.56 -1.47 -1.84
CA LEU A 368 -16.79 -1.80 -3.04
C LEU A 368 -15.48 -2.52 -2.69
N LEU A 369 -14.73 -2.01 -1.72
CA LEU A 369 -13.49 -2.62 -1.24
C LEU A 369 -13.73 -4.05 -0.70
N ALA A 370 -14.73 -4.20 0.17
CA ALA A 370 -15.09 -5.48 0.79
C ALA A 370 -15.52 -6.51 -0.26
N ALA A 371 -16.35 -6.10 -1.23
CA ALA A 371 -16.79 -6.96 -2.32
C ALA A 371 -15.62 -7.40 -3.21
N GLU A 372 -14.67 -6.50 -3.52
CA GLU A 372 -13.55 -6.84 -4.37
C GLU A 372 -12.58 -7.82 -3.70
N PHE A 373 -12.07 -7.44 -2.54
CA PHE A 373 -10.92 -8.13 -1.95
C PHE A 373 -11.29 -9.13 -0.86
N PHE A 374 -12.40 -8.92 -0.17
CA PHE A 374 -12.74 -9.66 1.06
C PHE A 374 -14.05 -10.46 0.96
N GLY A 375 -14.50 -10.77 -0.26
CA GLY A 375 -15.68 -11.61 -0.50
C GLY A 375 -16.99 -11.04 0.08
N GLY A 376 -17.05 -9.71 0.24
CA GLY A 376 -18.17 -8.99 0.84
C GLY A 376 -18.25 -9.08 2.37
N ALA A 377 -17.24 -9.64 3.04
CA ALA A 377 -17.26 -9.77 4.49
C ALA A 377 -17.26 -8.40 5.18
N ASP A 378 -18.11 -8.24 6.19
CA ASP A 378 -18.12 -7.07 7.08
C ASP A 378 -18.64 -7.49 8.46
N ARG A 379 -17.73 -7.50 9.44
CA ARG A 379 -17.96 -7.87 10.85
C ARG A 379 -18.32 -6.66 11.71
N VAL A 380 -18.17 -5.45 11.17
CA VAL A 380 -18.46 -4.23 11.92
C VAL A 380 -19.97 -4.09 12.06
N ALA A 381 -20.41 -3.69 13.26
CA ALA A 381 -21.83 -3.52 13.56
C ALA A 381 -22.56 -2.64 12.51
N PRO A 382 -23.84 -2.93 12.24
CA PRO A 382 -24.63 -2.09 11.33
C PRO A 382 -24.77 -0.67 11.89
N CYS A 383 -25.04 0.28 11.01
CA CYS A 383 -25.32 1.64 11.40
C CYS A 383 -26.68 1.71 12.09
N HIS A 384 -26.77 2.42 13.21
CA HIS A 384 -28.05 2.69 13.85
C HIS A 384 -28.79 3.78 13.07
N ASP A 385 -30.05 3.53 12.73
CA ASP A 385 -30.92 4.53 12.12
C ASP A 385 -31.04 5.74 13.06
N GLY A 386 -30.58 6.92 12.62
CA GLY A 386 -30.97 8.19 13.25
C GLY A 386 -29.89 9.08 13.89
N ALA A 387 -28.59 8.88 13.69
CA ALA A 387 -27.60 9.87 14.12
C ALA A 387 -26.56 10.16 13.03
N PRO A 388 -26.63 11.30 12.32
CA PRO A 388 -25.41 11.88 11.78
C PRO A 388 -24.52 12.17 12.99
N SER A 389 -23.45 11.39 13.11
CA SER A 389 -22.44 11.59 14.14
C SER A 389 -21.91 13.01 13.97
N ALA A 390 -22.33 13.95 14.80
CA ALA A 390 -21.76 15.28 14.82
C ALA A 390 -20.24 15.12 15.01
N PRO A 391 -19.40 15.82 14.22
CA PRO A 391 -17.96 15.73 14.37
C PRO A 391 -17.61 16.11 15.81
N ARG A 392 -17.04 15.18 16.57
CA ARG A 392 -16.54 15.48 17.91
C ARG A 392 -15.40 16.50 17.77
N PRO A 393 -15.39 17.58 18.56
CA PRO A 393 -14.23 18.46 18.62
C PRO A 393 -13.01 17.67 19.08
N ARG A 394 -11.88 17.84 18.38
CA ARG A 394 -10.61 17.18 18.71
C ARG A 394 -10.22 17.45 20.17
N PRO A 395 -9.73 16.44 20.92
CA PRO A 395 -9.05 16.69 22.18
C PRO A 395 -7.72 17.40 21.86
N GLY A 396 -7.60 18.68 22.22
CA GLY A 396 -6.36 19.43 22.04
C GLY A 396 -6.48 20.92 21.73
N ALA A 397 -7.68 21.51 21.67
CA ALA A 397 -7.83 22.96 21.66
C ALA A 397 -7.99 23.48 23.10
N ALA A 398 -6.91 23.44 23.89
CA ALA A 398 -6.83 24.14 25.16
C ALA A 398 -5.53 24.96 25.20
N ARG A 399 -5.72 26.26 24.89
CA ARG A 399 -4.91 27.46 25.14
C ARG A 399 -3.46 27.51 24.67
#